data_AF-F1W278-F1
#
_entry.id   AF-F1W278-F1
#
_cell.length_a   1.000
_cell.length_b   1.000
_cell.length_c   1.000
_cell.angle_alpha   90.00
_cell.angle_beta   90.00
_cell.angle_gamma   90.00
#
_symmetry.space_group_name_H-M   'P 1'
#
loop_
_entity.id
_entity.type
_entity.pdbx_description
1 polymer ?
#
loop_
_entity_poly.entity_id
_entity_poly.type
_entity_poly.pdbx_seq_one_letter_code
_entity_poly.pdbx_strand_id
1 'polypeptide(L)'
;MPQQTIEARLKNFNIDPAGIKLTDLDVAANQTMLLTSTDTSYRDSIAFLEPQSITDLKRWIGIPDQAFSPGQPVPSTGPVVIHPTIRPSPAGRLRIVIPALPAFHPDQVATLKNLARDFIYGHSDHISTTQIPALNKWLDLQKIRIPMFIFRDIHVASGAVLNVKGKILFANHITIDKGGLIKLGNQSAIHAAGIKGL
;
A
#
# COMPACT_ATOMS: atom_id res chain seq x y z
N MET A 1 12.65 17.06 -12.06
CA MET A 1 11.68 16.25 -12.84
C MET A 1 10.27 16.67 -12.42
N PRO A 2 9.28 16.71 -13.33
CA PRO A 2 7.92 17.10 -12.98
C PRO A 2 7.26 16.06 -12.06
N GLN A 3 6.68 16.52 -10.95
CA GLN A 3 5.93 15.70 -9.99
C GLN A 3 4.64 15.19 -10.66
N GLN A 4 4.30 13.91 -10.50
CA GLN A 4 3.02 13.39 -10.99
C GLN A 4 1.85 14.09 -10.30
N THR A 5 0.83 14.49 -11.06
CA THR A 5 -0.36 15.13 -10.49
C THR A 5 -1.14 14.15 -9.60
N ILE A 6 -1.99 14.66 -8.72
CA ILE A 6 -2.84 13.82 -7.86
C ILE A 6 -3.70 12.87 -8.70
N GLU A 7 -4.27 13.37 -9.80
CA GLU A 7 -5.12 12.61 -10.73
C GLU A 7 -4.35 11.46 -11.38
N ALA A 8 -3.13 11.72 -11.86
CA ALA A 8 -2.28 10.69 -12.44
C ALA A 8 -1.93 9.60 -11.41
N ARG A 9 -1.70 9.99 -10.14
CA ARG A 9 -1.40 9.05 -9.06
C ARG A 9 -2.63 8.24 -8.64
N LEU A 10 -3.83 8.84 -8.58
CA LEU A 10 -5.08 8.15 -8.28
C LEU A 10 -5.46 7.13 -9.37
N LYS A 11 -5.15 7.42 -10.63
CA LYS A 11 -5.33 6.47 -11.74
C LYS A 11 -4.51 5.18 -11.55
N ASN A 12 -3.37 5.21 -10.86
CA ASN A 12 -2.60 3.99 -10.54
C ASN A 12 -3.36 3.03 -9.60
N PHE A 13 -4.40 3.51 -8.93
CA PHE A 13 -5.32 2.73 -8.09
C PHE A 13 -6.66 2.44 -8.78
N ASN A 14 -6.79 2.75 -10.07
CA ASN A 14 -8.03 2.67 -10.84
C ASN A 14 -9.17 3.50 -10.23
N ILE A 15 -8.85 4.61 -9.55
CA ILE A 15 -9.86 5.52 -9.02
C ILE A 15 -10.07 6.68 -9.99
N ASP A 16 -11.34 6.98 -10.27
CA ASP A 16 -11.71 8.18 -11.02
C ASP A 16 -11.57 9.43 -10.12
N PRO A 17 -10.66 10.36 -10.44
CA PRO A 17 -10.47 11.59 -9.66
C PRO A 17 -11.73 12.48 -9.63
N ALA A 18 -12.63 12.39 -10.62
CA ALA A 18 -13.85 13.19 -10.64
C ALA A 18 -14.83 12.83 -9.50
N GLY A 19 -14.72 11.62 -8.95
CA GLY A 19 -15.60 11.12 -7.89
C GLY A 19 -15.07 11.33 -6.47
N ILE A 20 -13.86 11.86 -6.29
CA ILE A 20 -13.25 12.00 -4.96
C ILE A 20 -13.25 13.46 -4.51
N LYS A 21 -13.82 13.71 -3.33
CA LYS A 21 -13.66 14.99 -2.64
C LYS A 21 -12.32 15.01 -1.90
N LEU A 22 -11.35 15.71 -2.47
CA LEU A 22 -10.04 15.90 -1.86
C LEU A 22 -10.08 17.01 -0.81
N THR A 23 -10.04 16.64 0.46
CA THR A 23 -9.93 17.55 1.61
C THR A 23 -8.57 17.46 2.27
N ASP A 24 -8.15 18.53 2.92
CA ASP A 24 -6.95 18.52 3.77
C ASP A 24 -7.27 17.86 5.11
N LEU A 25 -6.24 17.30 5.75
CA LEU A 25 -6.31 16.71 7.08
C LEU A 25 -5.31 17.38 8.02
N ASP A 26 -5.82 18.11 9.00
CA ASP A 26 -5.01 18.72 10.05
C ASP A 26 -5.18 17.95 11.38
N VAL A 27 -4.07 17.46 11.91
CA VAL A 27 -4.02 16.85 13.25
C VAL A 27 -3.37 17.86 14.19
N ALA A 28 -4.18 18.45 15.07
CA ALA A 28 -3.75 19.52 15.95
C ALA A 28 -2.68 19.07 16.97
N ALA A 29 -1.94 20.03 17.50
CA ALA A 29 -0.83 19.75 18.41
C ALA A 29 -1.29 18.95 19.63
N ASN A 30 -0.48 17.95 20.01
CA ASN A 30 -0.77 17.03 21.13
C ASN A 30 -2.08 16.22 20.99
N GLN A 31 -2.69 16.18 19.81
CA GLN A 31 -3.89 15.38 19.56
C GLN A 31 -3.53 13.99 19.04
N THR A 32 -4.27 12.98 19.46
CA THR A 32 -4.29 11.68 18.77
C THR A 32 -5.54 11.56 17.93
N MET A 33 -5.36 11.35 16.62
CA MET A 33 -6.44 11.09 15.67
C MET A 33 -6.38 9.64 15.20
N LEU A 34 -7.56 9.02 15.03
CA LEU A 34 -7.68 7.64 14.56
C LEU A 34 -8.48 7.62 13.25
N LEU A 35 -7.84 7.19 12.17
CA LEU A 35 -8.51 6.90 10.90
C LEU A 35 -8.88 5.42 10.85
N THR A 36 -10.18 5.14 10.87
CA THR A 36 -10.74 3.79 10.76
C THR A 36 -11.89 3.78 9.75
N SER A 37 -12.04 2.67 9.01
CA SER A 37 -13.09 2.54 8.00
C SER A 37 -14.51 2.50 8.58
N THR A 38 -14.63 2.36 9.90
CA THR A 38 -15.89 2.39 10.65
C THR A 38 -16.29 3.80 11.08
N ASP A 39 -15.40 4.78 10.98
CA ASP A 39 -15.70 6.17 11.36
C ASP A 39 -16.43 6.86 10.20
N THR A 40 -17.65 7.31 10.47
CA THR A 40 -18.49 7.99 9.47
C THR A 40 -17.99 9.37 9.10
N SER A 41 -17.16 9.99 9.95
CA SER A 41 -16.64 11.36 9.78
C SER A 41 -15.76 11.49 8.53
N TYR A 42 -15.14 10.39 8.10
CA TYR A 42 -14.22 10.34 6.97
C TYR A 42 -14.73 9.45 5.84
N ARG A 43 -16.03 9.15 5.81
CA ARG A 43 -16.63 8.25 4.80
C ARG A 43 -16.35 8.72 3.37
N ASP A 44 -16.40 10.03 3.13
CA ASP A 44 -16.13 10.62 1.81
C ASP A 44 -14.63 10.65 1.44
N SER A 45 -13.76 10.46 2.44
CA SER A 45 -12.31 10.39 2.29
C SER A 45 -11.80 8.95 2.23
N ILE A 46 -12.68 7.95 2.16
CA ILE A 46 -12.31 6.53 2.07
C ILE A 46 -12.75 5.96 0.73
N ALA A 47 -11.79 5.45 -0.04
CA ALA A 47 -12.04 4.57 -1.16
C ALA A 47 -11.79 3.12 -0.76
N PHE A 48 -12.59 2.20 -1.31
CA PHE A 48 -12.36 0.77 -1.18
C PHE A 48 -11.86 0.23 -2.51
N LEU A 49 -10.60 -0.19 -2.54
CA LEU A 49 -10.00 -0.76 -3.75
C LEU A 49 -10.31 -2.25 -3.85
N GLU A 50 -10.58 -2.68 -5.07
CA GLU A 50 -10.85 -4.08 -5.41
C GLU A 50 -9.79 -4.54 -6.42
N PRO A 51 -8.72 -5.22 -5.95
CA PRO A 51 -7.61 -5.63 -6.81
C PRO A 51 -8.10 -6.67 -7.82
N GLN A 52 -7.81 -6.42 -9.10
CA GLN A 52 -8.16 -7.34 -10.19
C GLN A 52 -7.08 -8.41 -10.38
N SER A 53 -5.89 -8.17 -9.83
CA SER A 53 -4.75 -9.07 -9.93
C SER A 53 -3.86 -9.02 -8.70
N ILE A 54 -3.06 -10.07 -8.50
CA ILE A 54 -2.01 -10.10 -7.48
C ILE A 54 -0.95 -9.01 -7.73
N THR A 55 -0.77 -8.60 -8.98
CA THR A 55 0.12 -7.50 -9.37
C THR A 55 -0.41 -6.15 -8.87
N ASP A 56 -1.74 -5.94 -8.87
CA ASP A 56 -2.35 -4.74 -8.28
C ASP A 56 -2.04 -4.67 -6.79
N LEU A 57 -2.20 -5.78 -6.06
CA LEU A 57 -1.84 -5.85 -4.65
C LEU A 57 -0.37 -5.51 -4.40
N LYS A 58 0.54 -6.09 -5.18
CA LYS A 58 1.98 -5.79 -5.07
C LYS A 58 2.26 -4.31 -5.33
N ARG A 59 1.62 -3.72 -6.35
CA ARG A 59 1.78 -2.30 -6.71
C ARG A 59 1.22 -1.36 -5.64
N TRP A 60 0.11 -1.70 -5.00
CA TRP A 60 -0.58 -0.79 -4.06
C TRP A 60 -0.06 -0.87 -2.63
N ILE A 61 0.25 -2.07 -2.14
CA ILE A 61 0.62 -2.29 -0.72
C ILE A 61 1.90 -3.13 -0.54
N GLY A 62 2.51 -3.57 -1.65
CA GLY A 62 3.67 -4.45 -1.66
C GLY A 62 4.98 -3.73 -1.95
N ILE A 63 6.07 -4.51 -1.95
CA ILE A 63 7.40 -3.99 -2.24
C ILE A 63 7.66 -4.14 -3.74
N PRO A 64 7.99 -3.05 -4.46
CA PRO A 64 8.34 -3.13 -5.88
C PRO A 64 9.65 -3.90 -6.06
N ASP A 65 9.78 -4.65 -7.14
CA ASP A 65 10.94 -5.53 -7.35
C ASP A 65 12.26 -4.74 -7.42
N GLN A 66 12.21 -3.49 -7.90
CA GLN A 66 13.34 -2.57 -7.95
C GLN A 66 13.95 -2.29 -6.57
N ALA A 67 13.18 -2.41 -5.49
CA ALA A 67 13.69 -2.21 -4.12
C ALA A 67 14.63 -3.33 -3.65
N PHE A 68 14.69 -4.46 -4.37
CA PHE A 68 15.58 -5.57 -4.07
C PHE A 68 16.87 -5.55 -4.91
N SER A 69 16.96 -4.67 -5.92
CA SER A 69 18.16 -4.52 -6.76
C SER A 69 19.21 -3.66 -6.05
N PRO A 70 20.43 -4.18 -5.78
CA PRO A 70 21.48 -3.39 -5.17
C PRO A 70 21.95 -2.28 -6.11
N GLY A 71 21.92 -1.04 -5.64
CA GLY A 71 22.53 0.11 -6.31
C GLY A 71 21.65 0.88 -7.29
N GLN A 72 20.39 0.49 -7.50
CA GLN A 72 19.45 1.37 -8.20
C GLN A 72 18.72 2.26 -7.19
N PRO A 73 18.81 3.61 -7.29
CA PRO A 73 17.85 4.45 -6.61
C PRO A 73 16.47 4.04 -7.11
N VAL A 74 15.59 3.64 -6.19
CA VAL A 74 14.18 3.40 -6.50
C VAL A 74 13.72 4.63 -7.28
N PRO A 75 13.32 4.51 -8.56
CA PRO A 75 13.07 5.67 -9.39
C PRO A 75 11.98 6.49 -8.70
N SER A 76 12.37 7.70 -8.24
CA SER A 76 11.51 8.67 -7.57
C SER A 76 10.55 9.36 -8.56
N THR A 77 10.09 8.63 -9.58
CA THR A 77 9.12 9.07 -10.58
C THR A 77 7.69 8.67 -10.23
N GLY A 78 7.48 8.01 -9.08
CA GLY A 78 6.18 7.67 -8.51
C GLY A 78 6.07 8.09 -7.03
N PRO A 79 4.89 7.96 -6.41
CA PRO A 79 4.68 8.31 -5.01
C PRO A 79 5.75 7.70 -4.11
N VAL A 80 6.21 8.45 -3.11
CA VAL A 80 7.04 7.94 -2.02
C VAL A 80 6.21 6.90 -1.29
N VAL A 81 6.50 5.61 -1.55
CA VAL A 81 5.89 4.50 -0.84
C VAL A 81 6.70 4.19 0.41
N ILE A 82 6.34 4.83 1.53
CA ILE A 82 6.94 4.47 2.82
C ILE A 82 6.22 3.24 3.34
N HIS A 83 6.93 2.12 3.34
CA HIS A 83 6.56 0.95 4.12
C HIS A 83 7.20 1.06 5.51
N PRO A 84 6.49 0.71 6.61
CA PRO A 84 7.14 0.55 7.89
C PRO A 84 8.32 -0.42 7.74
N THR A 85 9.46 -0.09 8.33
CA THR A 85 10.76 -0.73 8.09
C THR A 85 10.68 -2.26 8.24
N ILE A 86 10.49 -2.97 7.12
CA ILE A 86 10.74 -4.40 7.07
C ILE A 86 12.25 -4.52 6.93
N ARG A 87 12.95 -4.88 8.01
CA ARG A 87 14.36 -5.28 7.93
C ARG A 87 14.45 -6.34 6.82
N PRO A 88 15.25 -6.13 5.76
CA PRO A 88 15.51 -7.20 4.81
C PRO A 88 16.16 -8.34 5.61
N SER A 89 15.46 -9.47 5.69
CA SER A 89 16.03 -10.65 6.33
C SER A 89 17.17 -11.14 5.43
N PRO A 90 18.40 -11.28 5.93
CA PRO A 90 19.51 -11.77 5.13
C PRO A 90 19.28 -13.25 4.80
N ALA A 91 19.27 -13.53 3.49
CA ALA A 91 19.51 -14.80 2.81
C ALA A 91 19.21 -16.13 3.55
N GLY A 92 18.10 -16.76 3.17
CA GLY A 92 17.90 -18.20 3.15
C GLY A 92 17.22 -18.58 1.84
N ARG A 93 18.02 -18.83 0.80
CA ARG A 93 17.57 -19.14 -0.57
C ARG A 93 16.83 -20.48 -0.60
N LEU A 94 15.50 -20.44 -0.63
CA LEU A 94 14.69 -21.55 -1.12
C LEU A 94 13.82 -21.02 -2.26
N ARG A 95 14.17 -21.38 -3.50
CA ARG A 95 13.21 -21.33 -4.61
C ARG A 95 12.13 -22.34 -4.25
N ILE A 96 11.00 -21.88 -3.75
CA ILE A 96 9.84 -22.75 -3.53
C ILE A 96 9.24 -23.03 -4.91
N VAL A 97 9.74 -24.08 -5.58
CA VAL A 97 9.13 -24.60 -6.81
C VAL A 97 7.90 -25.41 -6.38
N ILE A 98 6.76 -24.75 -6.20
CA ILE A 98 5.47 -25.44 -6.08
C ILE A 98 5.05 -25.84 -7.50
N PRO A 99 4.63 -27.09 -7.75
CA PRO A 99 4.13 -27.48 -9.07
C PRO A 99 3.05 -26.50 -9.55
N ALA A 100 3.11 -26.14 -10.83
CA ALA A 100 2.10 -25.30 -11.46
C ALA A 100 0.74 -26.02 -11.33
N LEU A 101 -0.10 -25.54 -10.41
CA LEU A 101 -1.41 -26.14 -10.19
C LEU A 101 -2.38 -25.57 -11.22
N PRO A 102 -2.90 -26.38 -12.16
CA PRO A 102 -3.76 -25.89 -13.24
C PRO A 102 -5.15 -25.45 -12.76
N ALA A 103 -5.51 -25.73 -11.50
CA ALA A 103 -6.78 -25.31 -10.91
C ALA A 103 -6.65 -25.07 -9.40
N PHE A 104 -7.25 -23.97 -8.94
CA PHE A 104 -7.45 -23.67 -7.52
C PHE A 104 -8.22 -24.80 -6.84
N HIS A 105 -7.68 -25.31 -5.73
CA HIS A 105 -8.30 -26.33 -4.89
C HIS A 105 -8.49 -25.77 -3.46
N PRO A 106 -9.69 -25.86 -2.84
CA PRO A 106 -9.98 -25.20 -1.55
C PRO A 106 -9.05 -25.59 -0.39
N ASP A 107 -8.47 -26.79 -0.43
CA ASP A 107 -7.47 -27.30 0.51
C ASP A 107 -6.12 -26.55 0.43
N GLN A 108 -5.91 -25.74 -0.60
CA GLN A 108 -4.65 -25.05 -0.88
C GLN A 108 -4.64 -23.57 -0.46
N VAL A 109 -5.71 -23.09 0.20
CA VAL A 109 -5.86 -21.67 0.58
C VAL A 109 -4.68 -21.16 1.42
N ALA A 110 -4.18 -21.95 2.37
CA ALA A 110 -3.03 -21.56 3.19
C ALA A 110 -1.75 -21.41 2.35
N THR A 111 -1.51 -22.34 1.43
CA THR A 111 -0.36 -22.31 0.51
C THR A 111 -0.43 -21.10 -0.42
N LEU A 112 -1.59 -20.85 -1.02
CA LEU A 112 -1.80 -19.70 -1.92
C LEU A 112 -1.70 -18.37 -1.19
N LYS A 113 -2.17 -18.29 0.07
CA LYS A 113 -1.98 -17.11 0.91
C LYS A 113 -0.51 -16.83 1.19
N ASN A 114 0.29 -17.87 1.48
CA ASN A 114 1.73 -17.70 1.68
C ASN A 114 2.43 -17.29 0.38
N LEU A 115 2.08 -17.92 -0.74
CA LEU A 115 2.60 -17.58 -2.06
C LEU A 115 2.27 -16.13 -2.45
N ALA A 116 1.03 -15.70 -2.22
CA ALA A 116 0.60 -14.32 -2.42
C ALA A 116 1.41 -13.34 -1.56
N ARG A 117 1.63 -13.67 -0.27
CA ARG A 117 2.45 -12.85 0.63
C ARG A 117 3.88 -12.73 0.10
N ASP A 118 4.47 -13.84 -0.33
CA ASP A 118 5.85 -13.86 -0.81
C ASP A 118 5.97 -13.12 -2.16
N PHE A 119 4.94 -13.14 -3.01
CA PHE A 119 4.87 -12.32 -4.22
C PHE A 119 4.76 -10.81 -3.91
N ILE A 120 3.85 -10.43 -3.01
CA ILE A 120 3.53 -9.04 -2.69
C ILE A 120 4.70 -8.37 -1.95
N TYR A 121 5.33 -9.06 -0.99
CA TYR A 121 6.37 -8.50 -0.12
C TYR A 121 7.79 -9.01 -0.42
N GLY A 122 7.95 -9.91 -1.38
CA GLY A 122 9.25 -10.39 -1.87
C GLY A 122 9.48 -10.01 -3.33
N HIS A 123 10.55 -10.55 -3.94
CA HIS A 123 10.82 -10.37 -5.37
C HIS A 123 9.88 -11.27 -6.20
N SER A 124 9.21 -10.71 -7.21
CA SER A 124 8.18 -11.42 -8.00
C SER A 124 8.71 -12.67 -8.71
N ASP A 125 9.95 -12.63 -9.22
CA ASP A 125 10.65 -13.76 -9.85
C ASP A 125 10.79 -15.03 -8.99
N HIS A 126 10.52 -14.95 -7.68
CA HIS A 126 10.48 -16.14 -6.82
C HIS A 126 9.24 -17.01 -7.08
N ILE A 127 8.21 -16.44 -7.70
CA ILE A 127 6.96 -17.11 -8.01
C ILE A 127 6.92 -17.41 -9.51
N SER A 128 6.56 -18.63 -9.88
CA SER A 128 6.45 -18.99 -11.29
C SER A 128 5.30 -18.23 -11.95
N THR A 129 5.51 -17.75 -13.18
CA THR A 129 4.46 -17.12 -14.00
C THR A 129 3.25 -18.02 -14.20
N THR A 130 3.45 -19.34 -14.16
CA THR A 130 2.38 -20.35 -14.24
C THR A 130 1.46 -20.38 -13.00
N GLN A 131 1.90 -19.83 -11.87
CA GLN A 131 1.13 -19.77 -10.62
C GLN A 131 0.31 -18.48 -10.51
N ILE A 132 0.57 -17.46 -11.34
CA ILE A 132 -0.14 -16.18 -11.33
C ILE A 132 -1.65 -16.34 -11.59
N PRO A 133 -2.11 -17.17 -12.56
CA PRO A 133 -3.54 -17.40 -12.76
C PRO A 133 -4.23 -17.99 -11.52
N ALA A 134 -3.56 -18.90 -10.81
CA ALA A 134 -4.09 -19.49 -9.58
C ALA A 134 -4.19 -18.46 -8.44
N LEU A 135 -3.20 -17.57 -8.32
CA LEU A 135 -3.22 -16.46 -7.36
C LEU A 135 -4.32 -15.45 -7.66
N ASN A 136 -4.52 -15.09 -8.93
CA ASN A 136 -5.59 -14.18 -9.35
C ASN A 136 -6.97 -14.80 -9.09
N LYS A 137 -7.15 -16.09 -9.39
CA LYS A 137 -8.40 -16.80 -9.10
C LYS A 137 -8.67 -16.89 -7.60
N TRP A 138 -7.65 -17.16 -6.78
CA TRP A 138 -7.78 -17.13 -5.33
C TRP A 138 -8.19 -15.74 -4.83
N LEU A 139 -7.56 -14.69 -5.35
CA LEU A 139 -7.86 -13.29 -5.02
C LEU A 139 -9.33 -12.94 -5.30
N ASP A 140 -9.83 -13.29 -6.48
CA ASP A 140 -11.22 -13.06 -6.89
C ASP A 140 -12.22 -13.73 -5.92
N LEU A 141 -11.93 -14.97 -5.49
CA LEU A 141 -12.74 -15.68 -4.50
C LEU A 141 -12.72 -15.02 -3.11
N GLN A 142 -11.64 -14.35 -2.72
CA GLN A 142 -11.55 -13.67 -1.43
C GLN A 142 -12.36 -12.37 -1.37
N LYS A 143 -12.77 -11.80 -2.52
CA LYS A 143 -13.49 -10.52 -2.61
C LYS A 143 -12.83 -9.42 -1.74
N ILE A 144 -11.50 -9.32 -1.83
CA ILE A 144 -10.72 -8.42 -0.98
C ILE A 144 -11.11 -6.97 -1.27
N ARG A 145 -11.42 -6.21 -0.20
CA ARG A 145 -11.64 -4.77 -0.28
C ARG A 145 -10.61 -4.05 0.59
N ILE A 146 -9.84 -3.16 0.00
CA ILE A 146 -8.70 -2.50 0.67
C ILE A 146 -9.09 -1.05 0.97
N PRO A 147 -9.18 -0.67 2.26
CA PRO A 147 -9.47 0.71 2.61
C PRO A 147 -8.26 1.61 2.33
N MET A 148 -8.50 2.64 1.54
CA MET A 148 -7.57 3.70 1.19
C MET A 148 -8.14 5.03 1.68
N PHE A 149 -7.44 5.67 2.60
CA PHE A 149 -7.75 7.03 3.02
C PHE A 149 -7.11 8.02 2.05
N ILE A 150 -7.89 8.97 1.54
CA ILE A 150 -7.48 9.90 0.50
C ILE A 150 -7.68 11.33 1.01
N PHE A 151 -6.57 12.05 1.10
CA PHE A 151 -6.55 13.47 1.43
C PHE A 151 -5.77 14.24 0.37
N ARG A 152 -6.01 15.54 0.28
CA ARG A 152 -5.19 16.44 -0.55
C ARG A 152 -3.84 16.61 0.12
N ASP A 153 -3.79 17.29 1.26
CA ASP A 153 -2.57 17.39 2.06
C ASP A 153 -2.85 16.94 3.51
N ILE A 154 -1.81 16.49 4.20
CA ILE A 154 -1.87 16.05 5.60
C ILE A 154 -0.86 16.86 6.41
N HIS A 155 -1.32 17.51 7.48
CA HIS A 155 -0.46 18.15 8.48
C HIS A 155 -0.60 17.44 9.82
N VAL A 156 0.54 17.05 10.39
CA VAL A 156 0.63 16.46 11.73
C VAL A 156 1.45 17.40 12.59
N ALA A 157 0.78 18.14 13.46
CA ALA A 157 1.40 19.15 14.30
C ALA A 157 2.30 18.54 15.39
N SER A 158 3.00 19.41 16.12
CA SER A 158 3.94 18.99 17.17
C SER A 158 3.26 18.15 18.25
N GLY A 159 3.88 17.01 18.59
CA GLY A 159 3.35 16.05 19.56
C GLY A 159 2.07 15.32 19.15
N ALA A 160 1.56 15.55 17.93
CA ALA A 160 0.35 14.92 17.43
C ALA A 160 0.61 13.48 16.95
N VAL A 161 -0.42 12.63 16.98
CA VAL A 161 -0.35 11.24 16.52
C VAL A 161 -1.51 10.94 15.59
N LEU A 162 -1.20 10.65 14.32
CA LEU A 162 -2.15 10.12 13.35
C LEU A 162 -2.06 8.59 13.31
N ASN A 163 -3.04 7.89 13.85
CA ASN A 163 -3.16 6.44 13.78
C ASN A 163 -4.01 6.03 12.59
N VAL A 164 -3.45 5.29 11.64
CA VAL A 164 -4.16 4.83 10.44
C VAL A 164 -4.40 3.33 10.51
N LYS A 165 -5.68 2.93 10.63
CA LYS A 165 -6.13 1.53 10.57
C LYS A 165 -6.50 1.07 9.16
N GLY A 166 -6.25 1.92 8.15
CA GLY A 166 -6.32 1.56 6.74
C GLY A 166 -5.07 0.85 6.23
N LYS A 167 -5.20 0.27 5.03
CA LYS A 167 -4.07 -0.34 4.32
C LYS A 167 -3.30 0.67 3.49
N ILE A 168 -3.96 1.72 3.02
CA ILE A 168 -3.33 2.75 2.21
C ILE A 168 -3.68 4.13 2.79
N LEU A 169 -2.66 4.97 2.96
CA LEU A 169 -2.81 6.40 3.20
C LEU A 169 -2.32 7.14 1.96
N PHE A 170 -3.19 7.91 1.31
CA PHE A 170 -2.86 8.70 0.15
C PHE A 170 -2.95 10.18 0.46
N ALA A 171 -1.90 10.91 0.07
CA ALA A 171 -1.84 12.36 0.12
C ALA A 171 -1.05 12.90 -1.06
N ASN A 172 -1.17 14.18 -1.35
CA ASN A 172 -0.24 14.92 -2.18
C ASN A 172 1.02 15.23 -1.38
N HIS A 173 0.90 16.01 -0.30
CA HIS A 173 1.98 16.28 0.63
C HIS A 173 1.62 15.88 2.05
N ILE A 174 2.63 15.41 2.78
CA ILE A 174 2.55 15.15 4.21
C ILE A 174 3.60 16.00 4.90
N THR A 175 3.17 16.84 5.84
CA THR A 175 4.04 17.65 6.69
C THR A 175 3.92 17.16 8.12
N ILE A 176 5.06 16.86 8.75
CA ILE A 176 5.12 16.39 10.13
C ILE A 176 6.02 17.34 10.91
N ASP A 177 5.43 18.08 11.85
CA ASP A 177 6.17 18.95 12.75
C ASP A 177 6.93 18.15 13.80
N LYS A 178 7.94 18.78 14.42
CA LYS A 178 8.75 18.19 15.50
C LYS A 178 7.92 17.43 16.53
N GLY A 179 8.18 16.12 16.64
CA GLY A 179 7.52 15.23 17.60
C GLY A 179 6.14 14.71 17.15
N GLY A 180 5.63 15.14 16.00
CA GLY A 180 4.46 14.54 15.36
C GLY A 180 4.77 13.14 14.81
N LEU A 181 3.77 12.27 14.79
CA LEU A 181 3.91 10.86 14.40
C LEU A 181 2.75 10.38 13.53
N ILE A 182 3.06 9.58 12.51
CA ILE A 182 2.08 8.79 11.77
C ILE A 182 2.34 7.32 12.09
N LYS A 183 1.32 6.64 12.63
CA LYS A 183 1.36 5.21 12.95
C LYS A 183 0.50 4.44 11.97
N LEU A 184 1.14 3.54 11.24
CA LEU A 184 0.48 2.68 10.26
C LEU A 184 0.24 1.28 10.85
N GLY A 185 -0.79 0.60 10.35
CA GLY A 185 -0.99 -0.82 10.59
C GLY A 185 0.06 -1.70 9.91
N ASN A 186 0.04 -3.00 10.24
CA ASN A 186 0.87 -3.99 9.56
C ASN A 186 0.53 -4.04 8.06
N GLN A 187 1.56 -4.06 7.23
CA GLN A 187 1.44 -4.15 5.77
C GLN A 187 0.57 -3.03 5.19
N SER A 188 0.78 -1.81 5.69
CA SER A 188 0.18 -0.59 5.16
C SER A 188 1.22 0.21 4.38
N ALA A 189 0.75 1.00 3.43
CA ALA A 189 1.57 1.84 2.58
C ALA A 189 1.10 3.30 2.65
N ILE A 190 2.06 4.23 2.69
CA ILE A 190 1.81 5.65 2.43
C ILE A 190 2.11 5.91 0.97
N HIS A 191 1.23 6.61 0.26
CA HIS A 191 1.49 7.12 -1.07
C HIS A 191 1.41 8.64 -1.03
N ALA A 192 2.57 9.30 -1.05
CA ALA A 192 2.68 10.76 -1.05
C ALA A 192 3.57 11.23 -2.21
N ALA A 193 3.30 12.40 -2.78
CA ALA A 193 4.21 13.01 -3.74
C ALA A 193 5.38 13.72 -3.05
N GLY A 194 5.22 14.07 -1.76
CA GLY A 194 6.30 14.55 -0.91
C GLY A 194 5.98 14.37 0.58
N ILE A 195 7.01 14.09 1.38
CA ILE A 195 6.92 13.99 2.83
C ILE A 195 8.02 14.87 3.43
N LYS A 196 7.65 15.82 4.29
CA LYS A 196 8.56 16.78 4.91
C LYS A 196 8.46 16.72 6.42
N GLY A 197 9.61 16.61 7.09
CA GLY A 197 9.74 16.87 8.52
C GLY A 197 10.15 18.32 8.77
N LEU A 198 9.53 18.97 9.76
CA LEU A 198 9.85 20.34 10.22
C LEU A 198 10.46 20.33 11.62
#